data_AF-A0A8C0FTK4-F1
#
_entry.id   AF-A0A8C0FTK4-F1
#
_cell.length_a   1.000
_cell.length_b   1.000
_cell.length_c   1.000
_cell.angle_alpha   90.00
_cell.angle_beta   90.00
_cell.angle_gamma   90.00
#
_symmetry.space_group_name_H-M   'P 1'
#
loop_
_entity.id
_entity.type
_entity.pdbx_description
1 polymer ?
#
loop_
_entity_poly.entity_id
_entity_poly.type
_entity_poly.pdbx_seq_one_letter_code
_entity_poly.pdbx_strand_id
1 'polypeptide(L)'
;WADQNKVLQEKLDALQCHFTWHLSVTGHVEPSHVLQKLAVEIKHTVHPNRAALLGLQAYLHQLKGQDRAALQSLKDAEEEHERPGEQPLRAHTSTAGSVVIYGNYAWVHYLQASYREAESYLERIERLCPAPWDARLIPYIQAQKGWSLLAIRARNGERARECFEVALMLEPENRDFHAGLGTALYFSCCYFWYPDIAGRARMQLERTILEQPNNYRAKIYLAKLLEQVDIERSIGLIKESAEKSSDPDVLKASALFWLRRRSTEKAAEVLQRALRPDPGYHLLYQTLAKCYKLQWLNAKEEDKNYILEAAIKDLEQILQKHPDLELVFAKLQLAELCGARDPAQEEKIYKDLEKRKDTLSPKGLQALNLYWGRFFLYQKKSLDEAKAKFMDGYKIPLMTRERKECGQRLMKMARHCPRDEADTFYRFINETDQADGFLHKPLCSGQRWSLGCPPA
;
A
#
# COMPACT_ATOMS: atom_id res chain seq x y z
N TRP A 1 40.28 -6.02 10.75
CA TRP A 1 39.28 -5.55 9.79
C TRP A 1 38.06 -6.46 9.73
N ALA A 2 38.15 -7.73 9.32
CA ALA A 2 36.97 -8.62 9.29
C ALA A 2 36.30 -8.83 10.66
N ASP A 3 37.08 -9.05 11.73
CA ASP A 3 36.53 -9.24 13.08
C ASP A 3 35.94 -7.96 13.67
N GLN A 4 36.55 -6.80 13.40
CA GLN A 4 36.02 -5.49 13.84
C GLN A 4 34.72 -5.13 13.13
N ASN A 5 34.61 -5.43 11.83
CA ASN A 5 33.38 -5.23 11.07
C ASN A 5 32.26 -6.13 11.60
N LYS A 6 32.58 -7.37 12.00
CA LYS A 6 31.61 -8.28 12.62
C LYS A 6 31.09 -7.75 13.95
N VAL A 7 31.97 -7.28 14.82
CA VAL A 7 31.58 -6.67 16.11
C VAL A 7 30.73 -5.41 15.90
N LEU A 8 31.07 -4.57 14.92
CA LEU A 8 30.26 -3.40 14.58
C LEU A 8 28.87 -3.80 14.08
N GLN A 9 28.80 -4.82 13.22
CA GLN A 9 27.53 -5.35 12.73
C GLN A 9 26.64 -5.89 13.87
N GLU A 10 27.21 -6.65 14.81
CA GLU A 10 26.47 -7.16 15.98
C GLU A 10 25.86 -6.03 16.82
N LYS A 11 26.59 -4.91 17.00
CA LYS A 11 26.05 -3.71 17.65
C LYS A 11 24.92 -3.06 16.85
N LEU A 12 25.05 -3.01 15.53
CA LEU A 12 24.03 -2.44 14.64
C LEU A 12 22.75 -3.29 14.60
N ASP A 13 22.88 -4.62 14.62
CA ASP A 13 21.77 -5.57 14.65
C ASP A 13 20.93 -5.45 15.94
N ALA A 14 21.52 -4.98 17.04
CA ALA A 14 20.84 -4.74 18.31
C ALA A 14 20.02 -3.44 18.35
N LEU A 15 20.20 -2.53 17.39
CA LEU A 15 19.53 -1.23 17.37
C LEU A 15 18.03 -1.35 17.13
N GLN A 16 17.25 -0.37 17.61
CA GLN A 16 15.83 -0.24 17.27
C GLN A 16 15.66 0.80 16.17
N CYS A 17 15.69 0.37 14.91
CA CYS A 17 15.53 1.26 13.75
C CYS A 17 14.96 0.50 12.54
N HIS A 18 14.81 1.18 11.40
CA HIS A 18 14.12 0.61 10.23
C HIS A 18 14.86 -0.59 9.62
N PHE A 19 16.18 -0.62 9.75
CA PHE A 19 17.04 -1.71 9.26
C PHE A 19 16.86 -3.00 10.07
N THR A 20 16.53 -2.91 11.36
CA THR A 20 16.40 -4.06 12.27
C THR A 20 14.94 -4.45 12.55
N TRP A 21 13.96 -3.62 12.17
CA TRP A 21 12.53 -3.91 12.39
C TRP A 21 11.92 -4.95 11.44
N HIS A 22 12.71 -5.51 10.52
CA HIS A 22 12.26 -6.54 9.56
C HIS A 22 10.93 -6.19 8.89
N LEU A 23 10.85 -5.04 8.24
CA LEU A 23 9.60 -4.44 7.77
C LEU A 23 8.92 -5.19 6.59
N SER A 24 9.51 -6.30 6.16
CA SER A 24 9.04 -7.17 5.08
C SER A 24 8.91 -6.47 3.72
N VAL A 25 9.86 -5.58 3.42
CA VAL A 25 9.97 -4.88 2.12
C VAL A 25 10.70 -5.77 1.11
N THR A 26 11.89 -6.26 1.47
CA THR A 26 12.75 -7.07 0.62
C THR A 26 12.03 -8.33 0.13
N GLY A 27 12.04 -8.58 -1.18
CA GLY A 27 11.44 -9.76 -1.82
C GLY A 27 9.90 -9.78 -1.86
N HIS A 28 9.22 -8.77 -1.30
CA HIS A 28 7.76 -8.78 -1.17
C HIS A 28 7.08 -7.49 -1.64
N VAL A 29 7.78 -6.37 -1.75
CA VAL A 29 7.20 -5.10 -2.19
C VAL A 29 8.24 -4.33 -3.00
N GLU A 30 7.81 -3.73 -4.10
CA GLU A 30 8.66 -2.83 -4.90
C GLU A 30 8.88 -1.50 -4.13
N PRO A 31 10.13 -1.15 -3.73
CA PRO A 31 10.39 0.05 -2.93
C PRO A 31 9.93 1.34 -3.60
N SER A 32 9.99 1.42 -4.93
CA SER A 32 9.56 2.58 -5.71
C SER A 32 8.08 2.91 -5.50
N HIS A 33 7.24 1.87 -5.45
CA HIS A 33 5.81 2.01 -5.20
C HIS A 33 5.52 2.51 -3.78
N VAL A 34 6.29 2.00 -2.81
CA VAL A 34 6.15 2.38 -1.40
C VAL A 34 6.58 3.83 -1.21
N LEU A 35 7.68 4.26 -1.83
CA LEU A 35 8.16 5.65 -1.76
C LEU A 35 7.11 6.66 -2.25
N GLN A 36 6.43 6.39 -3.37
CA GLN A 36 5.37 7.28 -3.88
C GLN A 36 4.18 7.38 -2.91
N LYS A 37 3.78 6.26 -2.30
CA LYS A 37 2.73 6.26 -1.25
C LYS A 37 3.21 6.98 0.01
N LEU A 38 4.45 6.75 0.42
CA LEU A 38 5.05 7.30 1.64
C LEU A 38 5.18 8.82 1.56
N ALA A 39 5.43 9.39 0.38
CA ALA A 39 5.46 10.85 0.20
C ALA A 39 4.12 11.51 0.61
N VAL A 40 2.98 10.89 0.24
CA VAL A 40 1.66 11.33 0.69
C VAL A 40 1.50 11.13 2.20
N GLU A 41 1.95 9.99 2.72
CA GLU A 41 1.90 9.69 4.15
C GLU A 41 2.64 10.74 4.99
N ILE A 42 3.86 11.11 4.59
CA ILE A 42 4.68 12.13 5.25
C ILE A 42 4.00 13.50 5.22
N LYS A 43 3.37 13.84 4.09
CA LYS A 43 2.72 15.16 3.89
C LYS A 43 1.41 15.30 4.66
N HIS A 44 0.63 14.22 4.78
CA HIS A 44 -0.75 14.25 5.28
C HIS A 44 -0.96 13.50 6.61
N THR A 45 0.10 12.97 7.23
CA THR A 45 -0.03 12.34 8.56
C THR A 45 -0.51 13.35 9.61
N VAL A 46 -1.47 12.93 10.43
CA VAL A 46 -2.01 13.70 11.56
C VAL A 46 -1.35 13.32 12.89
N HIS A 47 -0.47 12.32 12.88
CA HIS A 47 0.19 11.78 14.06
C HIS A 47 1.61 12.33 14.19
N PRO A 48 2.18 12.38 15.41
CA PRO A 48 3.56 12.81 15.65
C PRO A 48 4.56 11.71 15.25
N ASN A 49 4.49 11.22 14.02
CA ASN A 49 5.30 10.12 13.47
C ASN A 49 6.08 10.51 12.22
N ARG A 50 6.02 11.78 11.80
CA ARG A 50 6.60 12.25 10.53
C ARG A 50 8.11 11.99 10.43
N ALA A 51 8.87 12.24 11.50
CA ALA A 51 10.30 11.93 11.55
C ALA A 51 10.59 10.43 11.35
N ALA A 52 9.78 9.54 11.94
CA ALA A 52 9.90 8.10 11.72
C ALA A 52 9.60 7.71 10.26
N LEU A 53 8.61 8.34 9.63
CA LEU A 53 8.29 8.12 8.21
C LEU A 53 9.40 8.61 7.27
N LEU A 54 10.07 9.71 7.60
CA LEU A 54 11.28 10.17 6.90
C LEU A 54 12.45 9.18 7.10
N GLY A 55 12.60 8.62 8.30
CA GLY A 55 13.52 7.51 8.55
C GLY A 55 13.20 6.24 7.73
N LEU A 56 11.92 5.93 7.54
CA LEU A 56 11.47 4.85 6.64
C LEU A 56 11.81 5.18 5.18
N GLN A 57 11.65 6.43 4.75
CA GLN A 57 12.01 6.88 3.41
C GLN A 57 13.50 6.66 3.14
N ALA A 58 14.35 6.99 4.12
CA ALA A 58 15.78 6.75 4.03
C ALA A 58 16.12 5.26 3.85
N TYR A 59 15.49 4.39 4.65
CA TYR A 59 15.63 2.93 4.52
C TYR A 59 15.24 2.44 3.12
N LEU A 60 14.13 2.94 2.56
CA LEU A 60 13.67 2.57 1.21
C LEU A 60 14.62 3.07 0.12
N HIS A 61 15.18 4.28 0.25
CA HIS A 61 16.21 4.78 -0.66
C HIS A 61 17.49 3.93 -0.58
N GLN A 62 17.89 3.51 0.62
CA GLN A 62 19.05 2.63 0.80
C GLN A 62 18.85 1.27 0.13
N LEU A 63 17.66 0.66 0.24
CA LEU A 63 17.33 -0.58 -0.47
C LEU A 63 17.42 -0.45 -2.00
N LYS A 64 17.30 0.78 -2.53
CA LYS A 64 17.46 1.09 -3.96
C LYS A 64 18.89 1.49 -4.35
N GLY A 65 19.84 1.49 -3.42
CA GLY A 65 21.20 2.00 -3.65
C GLY A 65 21.25 3.52 -3.89
N GLN A 66 20.26 4.27 -3.40
CA GLN A 66 20.15 5.73 -3.57
C GLN A 66 20.73 6.46 -2.36
N ASP A 67 22.02 6.28 -2.12
CA ASP A 67 22.73 6.73 -0.91
C ASP A 67 22.52 8.21 -0.56
N ARG A 68 22.62 9.11 -1.55
CA ARG A 68 22.43 10.55 -1.33
C ARG A 68 21.00 10.88 -0.90
N ALA A 69 20.01 10.22 -1.48
CA ALA A 69 18.61 10.41 -1.12
C ALA A 69 18.32 9.84 0.27
N ALA A 70 18.94 8.71 0.63
CA ALA A 70 18.82 8.12 1.96
C ALA A 70 19.33 9.08 3.05
N LEU A 71 20.54 9.63 2.88
CA LEU A 71 21.11 10.60 3.80
C LEU A 71 20.31 11.91 3.87
N GLN A 72 19.78 12.40 2.74
CA GLN A 72 18.92 13.58 2.75
C GLN A 72 17.64 13.34 3.55
N SER A 73 16.97 12.20 3.35
CA SER A 73 15.78 11.84 4.15
C SER A 73 16.07 11.73 5.65
N LEU A 74 17.29 11.31 6.05
CA LEU A 74 17.67 11.29 7.47
C LEU A 74 17.92 12.69 8.03
N LYS A 75 18.49 13.61 7.24
CA LYS A 75 18.61 15.02 7.63
C LYS A 75 17.24 15.65 7.82
N ASP A 76 16.34 15.43 6.85
CA ASP A 76 14.97 15.91 6.96
C ASP A 76 14.26 15.33 8.20
N ALA A 77 14.53 14.06 8.54
CA ALA A 77 14.00 13.42 9.74
C ALA A 77 14.51 14.06 11.04
N GLU A 78 15.80 14.39 11.10
CA GLU A 78 16.44 15.07 12.22
C GLU A 78 15.91 16.50 12.37
N GLU A 79 15.81 17.25 11.28
CA GLU A 79 15.20 18.59 11.27
C GLU A 79 13.75 18.56 11.74
N GLU A 80 12.93 17.61 11.25
CA GLU A 80 11.55 17.43 11.71
C GLU A 80 11.48 17.07 13.19
N HIS A 81 12.45 16.31 13.69
CA HIS A 81 12.53 15.91 15.09
C HIS A 81 12.92 17.06 16.02
N GLU A 82 13.78 17.95 15.56
CA GLU A 82 14.28 19.12 16.32
C GLU A 82 13.35 20.34 16.26
N ARG A 83 12.35 20.34 15.36
CA ARG A 83 11.40 21.45 15.25
C ARG A 83 10.70 21.72 16.59
N PRO A 84 10.66 22.98 17.04
CA PRO A 84 9.89 23.37 18.21
C PRO A 84 8.41 23.02 18.02
N GLY A 85 7.90 22.04 18.77
CA GLY A 85 6.49 21.67 18.75
C GLY A 85 5.61 22.65 19.55
N GLU A 86 4.31 22.71 19.21
CA GLU A 86 3.29 23.46 19.98
C GLU A 86 3.01 22.85 21.37
N GLN A 87 3.55 21.66 21.65
CA GLN A 87 3.54 21.02 22.96
C GLN A 87 4.97 20.61 23.32
N PRO A 88 5.38 20.71 24.60
CA PRO A 88 6.66 20.16 25.03
C PRO A 88 6.65 18.66 24.71
N LEU A 89 7.47 18.22 23.76
CA LEU A 89 7.73 16.79 23.62
C LEU A 89 8.20 16.30 24.99
N ARG A 90 7.50 15.31 25.57
CA ARG A 90 8.02 14.61 26.74
C ARG A 90 9.42 14.13 26.36
N ALA A 91 10.41 14.35 27.23
CA ALA A 91 11.82 14.02 26.96
C ALA A 91 11.99 12.61 26.36
N HIS A 92 11.22 11.63 26.86
CA HIS A 92 11.24 10.26 26.37
C HIS A 92 10.79 10.09 24.90
N THR A 93 9.81 10.86 24.42
CA THR A 93 9.40 10.86 23.00
C THR A 93 10.53 11.37 22.11
N SER A 94 11.19 12.44 22.56
CA SER A 94 12.33 13.02 21.84
C SER A 94 13.49 12.02 21.79
N THR A 95 13.93 11.50 22.94
CA THR A 95 14.99 10.49 23.00
C THR A 95 14.68 9.27 22.12
N ALA A 96 13.45 8.76 22.16
CA ALA A 96 13.05 7.62 21.31
C ALA A 96 13.16 7.92 19.81
N GLY A 97 12.76 9.11 19.35
CA GLY A 97 12.93 9.53 17.96
C GLY A 97 14.40 9.64 17.56
N SER A 98 15.24 10.25 18.40
CA SER A 98 16.68 10.37 18.17
C SER A 98 17.36 8.99 18.07
N VAL A 99 16.99 8.03 18.92
CA VAL A 99 17.50 6.65 18.86
C VAL A 99 17.21 5.99 17.51
N VAL A 100 15.98 6.13 16.99
CA VAL A 100 15.60 5.55 15.69
C VAL A 100 16.34 6.22 14.53
N ILE A 101 16.43 7.56 14.54
CA ILE A 101 17.11 8.34 13.49
C ILE A 101 18.60 8.03 13.46
N TYR A 102 19.28 8.09 14.61
CA TYR A 102 20.71 7.79 14.71
C TYR A 102 21.01 6.33 14.41
N GLY A 103 20.11 5.42 14.78
CA GLY A 103 20.24 4.02 14.40
C GLY A 103 20.15 3.81 12.90
N ASN A 104 19.29 4.57 12.20
CA ASN A 104 19.26 4.56 10.74
C ASN A 104 20.55 5.16 10.12
N TYR A 105 21.06 6.28 10.65
CA TYR A 105 22.34 6.84 10.19
C TYR A 105 23.48 5.84 10.33
N ALA A 106 23.58 5.18 11.49
CA ALA A 106 24.62 4.19 11.75
C ALA A 106 24.60 3.06 10.72
N TRP A 107 23.41 2.54 10.40
CA TRP A 107 23.23 1.53 9.36
C TRP A 107 23.57 2.03 7.95
N VAL A 108 23.12 3.23 7.57
CA VAL A 108 23.41 3.80 6.25
C VAL A 108 24.93 3.99 6.07
N HIS A 109 25.61 4.57 7.06
CA HIS A 109 27.06 4.75 7.02
C HIS A 109 27.82 3.42 6.99
N TYR A 110 27.36 2.41 7.75
CA TYR A 110 27.94 1.07 7.71
C TYR A 110 27.82 0.44 6.31
N LEU A 111 26.64 0.53 5.68
CA LEU A 111 26.41 0.00 4.32
C LEU A 111 27.22 0.74 3.25
N GLN A 112 27.61 1.99 3.50
CA GLN A 112 28.47 2.80 2.64
C GLN A 112 29.98 2.62 2.94
N ALA A 113 30.34 1.70 3.84
CA ALA A 113 31.71 1.49 4.32
C ALA A 113 32.34 2.70 5.06
N SER A 114 31.51 3.65 5.49
CA SER A 114 31.89 4.78 6.38
C SER A 114 31.82 4.34 7.85
N TYR A 115 32.69 3.41 8.24
CA TYR A 115 32.59 2.75 9.55
C TYR A 115 32.82 3.69 10.74
N ARG A 116 33.68 4.70 10.61
CA ARG A 116 33.93 5.69 11.68
C ARG A 116 32.70 6.52 11.96
N GLU A 117 31.97 6.91 10.91
CA GLU A 117 30.72 7.64 11.00
C GLU A 117 29.65 6.77 11.67
N ALA A 118 29.57 5.49 11.31
CA ALA A 118 28.67 4.54 11.96
C ALA A 118 28.96 4.40 13.48
N GLU A 119 30.23 4.27 13.86
CA GLU A 119 30.65 4.25 15.27
C GLU A 119 30.28 5.55 16.01
N SER A 120 30.52 6.71 15.40
CA SER A 120 30.13 8.00 15.97
C SER A 120 28.62 8.09 16.27
N TYR A 121 27.76 7.55 15.40
CA TYR A 121 26.32 7.51 15.67
C TYR A 121 25.95 6.51 16.78
N LEU A 122 26.64 5.38 16.90
CA LEU A 122 26.48 4.46 18.04
C LEU A 122 26.83 5.15 19.37
N GLU A 123 27.94 5.89 19.41
CA GLU A 123 28.36 6.67 20.59
C GLU A 123 27.34 7.78 20.95
N ARG A 124 26.66 8.36 19.96
CA ARG A 124 25.56 9.32 20.21
C ARG A 124 24.37 8.63 20.85
N ILE A 125 23.99 7.44 20.36
CA ILE A 125 22.89 6.65 20.94
C ILE A 125 23.22 6.25 22.39
N GLU A 126 24.44 5.79 22.65
CA GLU A 126 24.89 5.41 24.00
C GLU A 126 24.87 6.58 24.99
N ARG A 127 25.23 7.79 24.53
CA ARG A 127 25.13 9.02 25.34
C ARG A 127 23.68 9.43 25.62
N LEU A 128 22.78 9.24 24.66
CA LEU A 128 21.36 9.56 24.81
C LEU A 128 20.59 8.55 25.66
N CYS A 129 20.95 7.27 25.57
CA CYS A 129 20.31 6.16 26.26
C CYS A 129 21.39 5.20 26.79
N PRO A 130 22.06 5.54 27.91
CA PRO A 130 23.06 4.67 28.50
C PRO A 130 22.42 3.38 29.03
N ALA A 131 23.17 2.28 29.03
CA ALA A 131 22.68 1.04 29.60
C ALA A 131 22.61 1.12 31.15
N PRO A 132 21.55 0.59 31.79
CA PRO A 132 20.39 -0.08 31.20
C PRO A 132 19.37 0.90 30.58
N TRP A 133 18.71 0.48 29.48
CA TRP A 133 17.72 1.32 28.78
C TRP A 133 16.56 1.73 29.69
N ASP A 134 16.15 2.99 29.60
CA ASP A 134 14.93 3.46 30.26
C ASP A 134 13.69 2.84 29.57
N ALA A 135 12.94 2.04 30.33
CA ALA A 135 11.72 1.39 29.86
C ALA A 135 10.66 2.39 29.34
N ARG A 136 10.72 3.66 29.74
CA ARG A 136 9.83 4.72 29.26
C ARG A 136 10.03 5.10 27.80
N LEU A 137 11.13 4.67 27.17
CA LEU A 137 11.36 4.84 25.73
C LEU A 137 10.60 3.82 24.88
N ILE A 138 10.34 2.63 25.44
CA ILE A 138 9.70 1.50 24.76
C ILE A 138 8.39 1.89 24.05
N PRO A 139 7.40 2.56 24.68
CA PRO A 139 6.13 2.82 24.02
C PRO A 139 6.29 3.70 22.76
N TYR A 140 7.20 4.66 22.80
CA TYR A 140 7.44 5.56 21.67
C TYR A 140 8.19 4.87 20.52
N ILE A 141 9.18 4.03 20.83
CA ILE A 141 9.88 3.21 19.82
C ILE A 141 8.90 2.23 19.16
N GLN A 142 8.06 1.57 19.96
CA GLN A 142 7.03 0.66 19.44
C GLN A 142 6.01 1.40 18.58
N ALA A 143 5.55 2.58 19.00
CA ALA A 143 4.63 3.38 18.18
C ALA A 143 5.26 3.77 16.84
N GLN A 144 6.52 4.23 16.81
CA GLN A 144 7.23 4.54 15.56
C GLN A 144 7.33 3.31 14.64
N LYS A 145 7.70 2.15 15.20
CA LYS A 145 7.71 0.88 14.47
C LYS A 145 6.34 0.52 13.91
N GLY A 146 5.29 0.67 14.72
CA GLY A 146 3.90 0.42 14.35
C GLY A 146 3.46 1.27 13.16
N TRP A 147 3.73 2.58 13.20
CA TRP A 147 3.44 3.48 12.09
C TRP A 147 4.21 3.14 10.82
N SER A 148 5.51 2.83 10.92
CA SER A 148 6.32 2.43 9.76
C SER A 148 5.82 1.12 9.14
N LEU A 149 5.36 0.17 9.95
CA LEU A 149 4.73 -1.07 9.48
C LEU A 149 3.44 -0.80 8.69
N LEU A 150 2.56 0.08 9.19
CA LEU A 150 1.31 0.47 8.54
C LEU A 150 1.53 1.23 7.22
N ALA A 151 2.56 2.08 7.17
CA ALA A 151 2.89 2.87 5.98
C ALA A 151 3.24 1.98 4.77
N ILE A 152 3.91 0.84 5.01
CA ILE A 152 4.33 -0.08 3.95
C ILE A 152 3.12 -0.83 3.37
N ARG A 153 2.38 -1.59 4.18
CA ARG A 153 1.30 -2.45 3.67
C ARG A 153 0.31 -2.90 4.75
N ALA A 154 -0.94 -3.12 4.34
CA ALA A 154 -2.00 -3.62 5.22
C ALA A 154 -1.68 -4.99 5.85
N ARG A 155 -0.91 -5.86 5.17
CA ARG A 155 -0.47 -7.16 5.72
C ARG A 155 0.32 -7.04 7.02
N ASN A 156 0.95 -5.89 7.28
CA ASN A 156 1.69 -5.65 8.50
C ASN A 156 0.78 -5.22 9.68
N GLY A 157 -0.54 -5.20 9.49
CA GLY A 157 -1.51 -4.76 10.51
C GLY A 157 -1.41 -5.52 11.83
N GLU A 158 -1.18 -6.83 11.82
CA GLU A 158 -1.01 -7.61 13.07
C GLU A 158 0.24 -7.20 13.84
N ARG A 159 1.38 -7.09 13.15
CA ARG A 159 2.64 -6.67 13.78
C ARG A 159 2.55 -5.24 14.31
N ALA A 160 1.86 -4.36 13.58
CA ALA A 160 1.60 -3.00 14.03
C ALA A 160 0.66 -2.99 15.25
N ARG A 161 -0.36 -3.86 15.29
CA ARG A 161 -1.27 -4.02 16.43
C ARG A 161 -0.50 -4.38 17.68
N GLU A 162 0.39 -5.36 17.61
CA GLU A 162 1.27 -5.75 18.72
C GLU A 162 2.11 -4.57 19.23
N CYS A 163 2.67 -3.76 18.31
CA CYS A 163 3.44 -2.58 18.68
C CYS A 163 2.60 -1.56 19.48
N PHE A 164 1.38 -1.25 19.02
CA PHE A 164 0.51 -0.31 19.73
C PHE A 164 -0.08 -0.88 21.02
N GLU A 165 -0.35 -2.18 21.09
CA GLU A 165 -0.74 -2.84 22.34
C GLU A 165 0.37 -2.75 23.39
N VAL A 166 1.63 -3.00 23.00
CA VAL A 166 2.78 -2.79 23.89
C VAL A 166 2.92 -1.34 24.34
N ALA A 167 2.73 -0.39 23.42
CA ALA A 167 2.79 1.03 23.77
C ALA A 167 1.69 1.42 24.78
N LEU A 168 0.46 0.93 24.59
CA LEU A 168 -0.68 1.19 25.47
C LEU A 168 -0.60 0.48 26.83
N MET A 169 0.14 -0.63 26.94
CA MET A 169 0.41 -1.24 28.26
C MET A 169 1.20 -0.29 29.17
N LEU A 170 2.04 0.58 28.60
CA LEU A 170 2.88 1.51 29.36
C LEU A 170 2.30 2.94 29.39
N GLU A 171 1.55 3.35 28.38
CA GLU A 171 0.90 4.66 28.27
C GLU A 171 -0.59 4.49 27.85
N PRO A 172 -1.46 4.03 28.77
CA PRO A 172 -2.83 3.62 28.44
C PRO A 172 -3.77 4.75 27.99
N GLU A 173 -3.47 5.99 28.36
CA GLU A 173 -4.30 7.16 27.99
C GLU A 173 -3.80 7.87 26.74
N ASN A 174 -2.81 7.32 26.04
CA ASN A 174 -2.24 7.96 24.86
C ASN A 174 -3.16 7.83 23.64
N ARG A 175 -3.82 8.95 23.29
CA ARG A 175 -4.74 9.04 22.14
C ARG A 175 -4.12 8.66 20.79
N ASP A 176 -2.83 8.95 20.57
CA ASP A 176 -2.16 8.63 19.30
C ASP A 176 -1.90 7.13 19.19
N PHE A 177 -1.59 6.48 20.31
CA PHE A 177 -1.42 5.02 20.33
C PHE A 177 -2.76 4.31 20.13
N HIS A 178 -3.86 4.84 20.68
CA HIS A 178 -5.21 4.36 20.38
C HIS A 178 -5.58 4.50 18.91
N ALA A 179 -5.26 5.64 18.28
CA ALA A 179 -5.47 5.83 16.84
C ALA A 179 -4.66 4.85 15.98
N GLY A 180 -3.40 4.62 16.37
CA GLY A 180 -2.53 3.61 15.77
C GLY A 180 -3.11 2.21 15.91
N LEU A 181 -3.58 1.84 17.10
CA LEU A 181 -4.23 0.56 17.36
C LEU A 181 -5.49 0.37 16.50
N GLY A 182 -6.36 1.39 16.41
CA GLY A 182 -7.56 1.35 15.57
C GLY A 182 -7.23 1.11 14.08
N THR A 183 -6.21 1.80 13.56
CA THR A 183 -5.73 1.61 12.19
C THR A 183 -5.12 0.22 11.98
N ALA A 184 -4.31 -0.25 12.93
CA ALA A 184 -3.68 -1.57 12.87
C ALA A 184 -4.71 -2.70 12.90
N LEU A 185 -5.71 -2.62 13.78
CA LEU A 185 -6.84 -3.56 13.84
C LEU A 185 -7.64 -3.55 12.53
N TYR A 186 -7.88 -2.37 11.95
CA TYR A 186 -8.56 -2.27 10.65
C TYR A 186 -7.79 -2.99 9.54
N PHE A 187 -6.48 -2.78 9.42
CA PHE A 187 -5.68 -3.46 8.39
C PHE A 187 -5.54 -4.95 8.65
N SER A 188 -5.40 -5.36 9.92
CA SER A 188 -5.42 -6.77 10.31
C SER A 188 -6.73 -7.44 9.87
N CYS A 189 -7.89 -6.88 10.24
CA CYS A 189 -9.18 -7.51 9.94
C CYS A 189 -9.45 -7.56 8.42
N CYS A 190 -9.05 -6.52 7.67
CA CYS A 190 -9.18 -6.50 6.21
C CYS A 190 -8.31 -7.56 5.51
N TYR A 191 -7.16 -7.90 6.09
CA TYR A 191 -6.24 -8.87 5.50
C TYR A 191 -6.56 -10.31 5.92
N PHE A 192 -6.84 -10.54 7.21
CA PHE A 192 -7.01 -11.89 7.75
C PHE A 192 -8.46 -12.36 7.88
N TRP A 193 -9.45 -11.45 7.85
CA TRP A 193 -10.89 -11.74 7.93
C TRP A 193 -11.33 -12.39 9.24
N TYR A 194 -10.89 -11.79 10.35
CA TYR A 194 -11.29 -12.18 11.70
C TYR A 194 -12.46 -11.28 12.18
N PRO A 195 -13.69 -11.80 12.29
CA PRO A 195 -14.87 -10.99 12.66
C PRO A 195 -14.78 -10.33 14.03
N ASP A 196 -14.13 -10.99 14.98
CA ASP A 196 -13.82 -10.50 16.33
C ASP A 196 -12.90 -9.29 16.30
N ILE A 197 -11.89 -9.28 15.41
CA ILE A 197 -11.00 -8.13 15.21
C ILE A 197 -11.76 -6.96 14.60
N ALA A 198 -12.70 -7.19 13.69
CA ALA A 198 -13.51 -6.13 13.10
C ALA A 198 -14.34 -5.37 14.16
N GLY A 199 -14.88 -6.07 15.16
CA GLY A 199 -15.56 -5.44 16.30
C GLY A 199 -14.63 -4.54 17.11
N ARG A 200 -13.44 -5.04 17.46
CA ARG A 200 -12.40 -4.25 18.17
C ARG A 200 -11.94 -3.05 17.36
N ALA A 201 -11.76 -3.20 16.05
CA ALA A 201 -11.40 -2.12 15.14
C ALA A 201 -12.45 -1.00 15.16
N ARG A 202 -13.75 -1.34 15.07
CA ARG A 202 -14.84 -0.35 15.16
C ARG A 202 -14.78 0.44 16.47
N MET A 203 -14.68 -0.24 17.62
CA MET A 203 -14.63 0.44 18.93
C MET A 203 -13.44 1.40 19.03
N GLN A 204 -12.25 0.99 18.61
CA GLN A 204 -11.05 1.84 18.65
C GLN A 204 -11.13 3.02 17.68
N LEU A 205 -11.70 2.81 16.48
CA LEU A 205 -11.90 3.89 15.51
C LEU A 205 -12.96 4.89 15.96
N GLU A 206 -14.03 4.43 16.61
CA GLU A 206 -15.05 5.30 17.22
C GLU A 206 -14.44 6.16 18.33
N ARG A 207 -13.64 5.55 19.22
CA ARG A 207 -12.88 6.28 20.24
C ARG A 207 -11.96 7.33 19.59
N THR A 208 -11.22 6.94 18.56
CA THR A 208 -10.33 7.85 17.82
C THR A 208 -11.08 9.05 17.25
N ILE A 209 -12.24 8.84 16.64
CA ILE A 209 -13.04 9.92 16.05
C ILE A 209 -13.61 10.85 17.13
N LEU A 210 -13.97 10.31 18.30
CA LEU A 210 -14.43 11.12 19.43
C LEU A 210 -13.32 12.03 19.97
N GLU A 211 -12.11 11.49 20.15
CA GLU A 211 -10.96 12.23 20.70
C GLU A 211 -10.26 13.10 19.65
N GLN A 212 -10.34 12.72 18.37
CA GLN A 212 -9.67 13.36 17.24
C GLN A 212 -10.65 13.51 16.06
N PRO A 213 -11.61 14.46 16.14
CA PRO A 213 -12.68 14.60 15.16
C PRO A 213 -12.20 14.94 13.74
N ASN A 214 -10.97 15.45 13.60
CA ASN A 214 -10.35 15.74 12.30
C ASN A 214 -9.51 14.57 11.75
N ASN A 215 -9.52 13.39 12.41
CA ASN A 215 -8.86 12.20 11.89
C ASN A 215 -9.72 11.53 10.81
N TYR A 216 -9.66 12.08 9.59
CA TYR A 216 -10.46 11.61 8.46
C TYR A 216 -10.09 10.21 7.99
N ARG A 217 -8.86 9.74 8.23
CA ARG A 217 -8.47 8.35 7.95
C ARG A 217 -9.23 7.37 8.84
N ALA A 218 -9.32 7.65 10.14
CA ALA A 218 -10.14 6.86 11.05
C ALA A 218 -11.61 6.85 10.62
N LYS A 219 -12.16 7.99 10.19
CA LYS A 219 -13.53 8.09 9.64
C LYS A 219 -13.73 7.20 8.40
N ILE A 220 -12.80 7.23 7.45
CA ILE A 220 -12.85 6.37 6.26
C ILE A 220 -12.77 4.88 6.62
N TYR A 221 -11.90 4.51 7.55
CA TYR A 221 -11.76 3.12 7.97
C TYR A 221 -13.02 2.63 8.69
N LEU A 222 -13.59 3.45 9.58
CA LEU A 222 -14.85 3.14 10.24
C LEU A 222 -15.99 3.05 9.21
N ALA A 223 -16.08 4.00 8.28
CA ALA A 223 -17.09 3.99 7.23
C ALA A 223 -17.08 2.69 6.44
N LYS A 224 -15.89 2.18 6.08
CA LYS A 224 -15.71 0.91 5.37
C LYS A 224 -16.19 -0.30 6.20
N LEU A 225 -15.96 -0.31 7.50
CA LEU A 225 -16.44 -1.37 8.40
C LEU A 225 -17.96 -1.34 8.61
N LEU A 226 -18.57 -0.16 8.46
CA LEU A 226 -20.02 0.05 8.62
C LEU A 226 -20.82 -0.19 7.34
N GLU A 227 -20.20 -0.34 6.17
CA GLU A 227 -20.93 -0.42 4.89
C GLU A 227 -22.01 -1.52 4.81
N GLN A 228 -21.79 -2.64 5.51
CA GLN A 228 -22.71 -3.77 5.56
C GLN A 228 -23.53 -3.84 6.86
N VAL A 229 -23.30 -2.91 7.79
CA VAL A 229 -23.89 -2.92 9.15
C VAL A 229 -24.79 -1.72 9.36
N ASP A 230 -24.30 -0.53 9.02
CA ASP A 230 -24.98 0.76 9.15
C ASP A 230 -24.55 1.64 7.99
N ILE A 231 -25.30 1.53 6.89
CA ILE A 231 -24.93 2.18 5.65
C ILE A 231 -25.13 3.70 5.69
N GLU A 232 -26.11 4.18 6.47
CA GLU A 232 -26.40 5.61 6.58
C GLU A 232 -25.24 6.33 7.29
N ARG A 233 -24.78 5.77 8.41
CA ARG A 233 -23.60 6.28 9.12
C ARG A 233 -22.34 6.19 8.28
N SER A 234 -22.17 5.09 7.54
CA SER A 234 -21.07 4.94 6.57
C SER A 234 -21.09 6.08 5.53
N ILE A 235 -22.24 6.33 4.89
CA ILE A 235 -22.38 7.42 3.91
C ILE A 235 -22.09 8.78 4.54
N GLY A 236 -22.57 9.04 5.77
CA GLY A 236 -22.31 10.28 6.50
C GLY A 236 -20.81 10.54 6.69
N LEU A 237 -20.08 9.52 7.15
CA LEU A 237 -18.62 9.58 7.33
C LEU A 237 -17.87 9.78 6.01
N ILE A 238 -18.29 9.10 4.93
CA ILE A 238 -17.68 9.27 3.59
C ILE A 238 -17.89 10.69 3.06
N LYS A 239 -19.11 11.23 3.17
CA LYS A 239 -19.43 12.59 2.71
C LYS A 239 -18.62 13.63 3.48
N GLU A 240 -18.64 13.55 4.81
CA GLU A 240 -17.88 14.48 5.65
C GLU A 240 -16.38 14.43 5.32
N SER A 241 -15.81 13.22 5.17
CA SER A 241 -14.40 13.06 4.85
C SER A 241 -14.07 13.56 3.45
N ALA A 242 -14.96 13.37 2.46
CA ALA A 242 -14.78 13.90 1.13
C ALA A 242 -14.84 15.44 1.11
N GLU A 243 -15.70 16.05 1.93
CA GLU A 243 -15.87 17.50 1.97
C GLU A 243 -14.73 18.20 2.69
N LYS A 244 -14.33 17.70 3.86
CA LYS A 244 -13.44 18.42 4.79
C LYS A 244 -11.98 18.00 4.76
N SER A 245 -11.64 16.87 4.14
CA SER A 245 -10.25 16.40 4.07
C SER A 245 -9.54 16.84 2.80
N SER A 246 -8.27 17.23 2.93
CA SER A 246 -7.34 17.39 1.81
C SER A 246 -6.46 16.16 1.57
N ASP A 247 -6.57 15.12 2.40
CA ASP A 247 -5.73 13.92 2.29
C ASP A 247 -6.15 13.10 1.05
N PRO A 248 -5.26 12.92 0.07
CA PRO A 248 -5.61 12.24 -1.16
C PRO A 248 -5.86 10.73 -0.97
N ASP A 249 -5.37 10.08 0.09
CA ASP A 249 -5.75 8.69 0.39
C ASP A 249 -7.18 8.59 0.91
N VAL A 250 -7.61 9.56 1.73
CA VAL A 250 -8.99 9.73 2.17
C VAL A 250 -9.91 9.99 0.98
N LEU A 251 -9.57 10.95 0.13
CA LEU A 251 -10.37 11.30 -1.04
C LEU A 251 -10.45 10.15 -2.05
N LYS A 252 -9.35 9.42 -2.29
CA LYS A 252 -9.34 8.20 -3.09
C LYS A 252 -10.31 7.14 -2.53
N ALA A 253 -10.31 6.94 -1.21
CA ALA A 253 -11.21 5.98 -0.57
C ALA A 253 -12.68 6.38 -0.70
N SER A 254 -12.99 7.68 -0.56
CA SER A 254 -14.33 8.23 -0.82
C SER A 254 -14.75 8.03 -2.27
N ALA A 255 -13.86 8.27 -3.23
CA ALA A 255 -14.15 8.02 -4.65
C ALA A 255 -14.43 6.53 -4.93
N LEU A 256 -13.63 5.62 -4.38
CA LEU A 256 -13.87 4.17 -4.49
C LEU A 256 -15.21 3.73 -3.88
N PHE A 257 -15.69 4.42 -2.84
CA PHE A 257 -17.02 4.19 -2.29
C PHE A 257 -18.12 4.58 -3.30
N TRP A 258 -18.03 5.76 -3.90
CA TRP A 258 -18.98 6.22 -4.91
C TRP A 258 -18.98 5.38 -6.19
N LEU A 259 -17.79 4.93 -6.64
CA LEU A 259 -17.67 4.03 -7.80
C LEU A 259 -18.44 2.72 -7.59
N ARG A 260 -18.37 2.12 -6.40
CA ARG A 260 -19.11 0.88 -6.08
C ARG A 260 -20.63 1.08 -6.07
N ARG A 261 -21.08 2.33 -5.92
CA ARG A 261 -22.49 2.73 -5.99
C ARG A 261 -22.90 3.30 -7.36
N ARG A 262 -22.05 3.13 -8.37
CA ARG A 262 -22.25 3.64 -9.75
C ARG A 262 -22.44 5.16 -9.81
N SER A 263 -21.95 5.90 -8.82
CA SER A 263 -21.92 7.37 -8.85
C SER A 263 -20.57 7.85 -9.38
N THR A 264 -20.35 7.66 -10.68
CA THR A 264 -19.06 7.92 -11.34
C THR A 264 -18.69 9.39 -11.39
N GLU A 265 -19.66 10.28 -11.54
CA GLU A 265 -19.45 11.74 -11.67
C GLU A 265 -18.88 12.30 -10.36
N LYS A 266 -19.51 11.91 -9.24
CA LYS A 266 -19.03 12.25 -7.89
C LYS A 266 -17.63 11.70 -7.62
N ALA A 267 -17.36 10.47 -8.07
CA ALA A 267 -16.04 9.88 -7.91
C ALA A 267 -14.98 10.65 -8.71
N ALA A 268 -15.26 10.97 -9.98
CA ALA A 268 -14.37 11.75 -10.83
C ALA A 268 -14.07 13.14 -10.23
N GLU A 269 -15.10 13.85 -9.76
CA GLU A 269 -14.97 15.16 -9.12
C GLU A 269 -14.05 15.12 -7.89
N VAL A 270 -14.27 14.14 -7.01
CA VAL A 270 -13.43 13.94 -5.81
C VAL A 270 -11.98 13.64 -6.19
N LEU A 271 -11.75 12.78 -7.19
CA LEU A 271 -10.40 12.42 -7.66
C LEU A 271 -9.68 13.60 -8.30
N GLN A 272 -10.35 14.34 -9.19
CA GLN A 272 -9.79 15.52 -9.83
C GLN A 272 -9.44 16.60 -8.81
N ARG A 273 -10.27 16.80 -7.78
CA ARG A 273 -9.97 17.72 -6.68
C ARG A 273 -8.75 17.25 -5.89
N ALA A 274 -8.63 15.95 -5.59
CA ALA A 274 -7.49 15.38 -4.89
C ALA A 274 -6.17 15.49 -5.68
N LEU A 275 -6.24 15.43 -7.02
CA LEU A 275 -5.06 15.54 -7.89
C LEU A 275 -4.47 16.95 -7.99
N ARG A 276 -5.25 18.01 -7.70
CA ARG A 276 -4.76 19.40 -7.78
C ARG A 276 -3.61 19.68 -6.79
N PRO A 277 -3.72 19.38 -5.48
CA PRO A 277 -2.63 19.60 -4.52
C PRO A 277 -1.58 18.47 -4.51
N ASP A 278 -1.91 17.28 -5.04
CA ASP A 278 -1.07 16.07 -4.98
C ASP A 278 -0.97 15.36 -6.35
N PRO A 279 -0.46 16.04 -7.40
CA PRO A 279 -0.34 15.46 -8.74
C PRO A 279 0.68 14.30 -8.82
N GLY A 280 1.50 14.12 -7.79
CA GLY A 280 2.45 13.00 -7.69
C GLY A 280 1.83 11.69 -7.20
N TYR A 281 0.57 11.67 -6.75
CA TYR A 281 -0.02 10.47 -6.16
C TYR A 281 -0.64 9.54 -7.20
N HIS A 282 0.19 8.62 -7.70
CA HIS A 282 -0.14 7.65 -8.76
C HIS A 282 -1.45 6.89 -8.55
N LEU A 283 -1.80 6.55 -7.31
CA LEU A 283 -3.02 5.78 -6.98
C LEU A 283 -4.33 6.51 -7.28
N LEU A 284 -4.32 7.85 -7.36
CA LEU A 284 -5.48 8.62 -7.80
C LEU A 284 -5.75 8.39 -9.28
N TYR A 285 -4.72 8.45 -10.13
CA TYR A 285 -4.87 8.18 -11.57
C TYR A 285 -5.34 6.75 -11.85
N GLN A 286 -4.87 5.76 -11.06
CA GLN A 286 -5.38 4.39 -11.18
C GLN A 286 -6.88 4.30 -10.88
N THR A 287 -7.36 5.09 -9.92
CA THR A 287 -8.78 5.13 -9.55
C THR A 287 -9.59 5.93 -10.58
N LEU A 288 -9.01 7.00 -11.13
CA LEU A 288 -9.61 7.81 -12.17
C LEU A 288 -9.78 7.03 -13.48
N ALA A 289 -8.76 6.24 -13.87
CA ALA A 289 -8.87 5.37 -15.03
C ALA A 289 -10.01 4.35 -14.88
N LYS A 290 -10.17 3.75 -13.69
CA LYS A 290 -11.32 2.88 -13.39
C LYS A 290 -12.65 3.62 -13.46
N CYS A 291 -12.68 4.87 -13.03
CA CYS A 291 -13.85 5.73 -13.16
C CYS A 291 -14.24 5.89 -14.63
N TYR A 292 -13.29 6.22 -15.51
CA TYR A 292 -13.55 6.34 -16.94
C TYR A 292 -14.07 5.06 -17.58
N LYS A 293 -13.50 3.90 -17.23
CA LYS A 293 -14.04 2.61 -17.69
C LYS A 293 -15.50 2.44 -17.30
N LEU A 294 -15.83 2.73 -16.04
CA LEU A 294 -17.20 2.59 -15.54
C LEU A 294 -18.16 3.60 -16.16
N GLN A 295 -17.72 4.84 -16.42
CA GLN A 295 -18.52 5.83 -17.14
C GLN A 295 -18.84 5.34 -18.55
N TRP A 296 -17.83 4.86 -19.28
CA TRP A 296 -18.03 4.30 -20.62
C TRP A 296 -18.97 3.09 -20.62
N LEU A 297 -18.78 2.13 -19.71
CA LEU A 297 -19.64 0.93 -19.64
C LEU A 297 -21.10 1.25 -19.28
N ASN A 298 -21.33 2.29 -18.46
CA ASN A 298 -22.67 2.67 -18.02
C ASN A 298 -23.32 3.76 -18.89
N ALA A 299 -22.60 4.31 -19.86
CA ALA A 299 -23.11 5.35 -20.75
C ALA A 299 -24.22 4.81 -21.67
N LYS A 300 -25.14 5.71 -22.06
CA LYS A 300 -26.09 5.43 -23.13
C LYS A 300 -25.34 5.23 -24.44
N GLU A 301 -25.88 4.39 -25.33
CA GLU A 301 -25.22 4.06 -26.61
C GLU A 301 -24.85 5.32 -27.43
N GLU A 302 -25.72 6.33 -27.41
CA GLU A 302 -25.51 7.62 -28.10
C GLU A 302 -24.28 8.38 -27.56
N ASP A 303 -24.01 8.29 -26.26
CA ASP A 303 -22.94 9.03 -25.57
C ASP A 303 -21.64 8.21 -25.44
N LYS A 304 -21.70 6.88 -25.64
CA LYS A 304 -20.57 5.96 -25.41
C LYS A 304 -19.33 6.36 -26.19
N ASN A 305 -19.48 6.72 -27.47
CA ASN A 305 -18.34 7.10 -28.30
C ASN A 305 -17.67 8.39 -27.81
N TYR A 306 -18.47 9.39 -27.43
CA TYR A 306 -17.96 10.66 -26.90
C TYR A 306 -17.22 10.45 -25.56
N ILE A 307 -17.82 9.69 -24.64
CA ILE A 307 -17.22 9.39 -23.33
C ILE A 307 -15.93 8.57 -23.49
N LEU A 308 -15.93 7.61 -24.43
CA LEU A 308 -14.74 6.82 -24.75
C LEU A 308 -13.59 7.69 -25.27
N GLU A 309 -13.87 8.61 -26.20
CA GLU A 309 -12.86 9.54 -26.74
C GLU A 309 -12.29 10.47 -25.67
N ALA A 310 -13.17 11.05 -24.86
CA ALA A 310 -12.78 11.93 -23.77
C ALA A 310 -11.87 11.19 -22.77
N ALA A 311 -12.24 9.95 -22.41
CA ALA A 311 -11.45 9.11 -21.50
C ALA A 311 -10.07 8.73 -22.07
N ILE A 312 -10.00 8.32 -23.35
CA ILE A 312 -8.74 7.99 -24.02
C ILE A 312 -7.83 9.21 -24.04
N LYS A 313 -8.35 10.35 -24.50
CA LYS A 313 -7.60 11.60 -24.60
C LYS A 313 -7.05 12.06 -23.25
N ASP A 314 -7.85 12.00 -22.20
CA ASP A 314 -7.42 12.42 -20.86
C ASP A 314 -6.34 11.47 -20.30
N LEU A 315 -6.52 10.15 -20.43
CA LEU A 315 -5.52 9.18 -19.99
C LEU A 315 -4.20 9.30 -20.76
N GLU A 316 -4.24 9.52 -22.07
CA GLU A 316 -3.04 9.80 -22.87
C GLU A 316 -2.32 11.06 -22.37
N GLN A 317 -3.07 12.13 -22.10
CA GLN A 317 -2.51 13.37 -21.57
C GLN A 317 -1.89 13.18 -20.18
N ILE A 318 -2.54 12.42 -19.30
CA ILE A 318 -2.02 12.07 -17.97
C ILE A 318 -0.69 11.32 -18.09
N LEU A 319 -0.64 10.31 -18.97
CA LEU A 319 0.57 9.50 -19.18
C LEU A 319 1.72 10.32 -19.78
N GLN A 320 1.41 11.33 -20.60
CA GLN A 320 2.40 12.26 -21.16
C GLN A 320 2.93 13.26 -20.11
N LYS A 321 2.05 13.78 -19.25
CA LYS A 321 2.42 14.77 -18.21
C LYS A 321 3.18 14.17 -17.03
N HIS A 322 3.03 12.88 -16.79
CA HIS A 322 3.60 12.20 -15.63
C HIS A 322 4.42 10.95 -16.00
N PRO A 323 5.50 11.10 -16.79
CA PRO A 323 6.32 9.97 -17.23
C PRO A 323 7.05 9.26 -16.07
N ASP A 324 7.27 9.97 -14.96
CA ASP A 324 8.01 9.49 -13.78
C ASP A 324 7.16 8.65 -12.82
N LEU A 325 5.82 8.70 -12.96
CA LEU A 325 4.89 7.98 -12.09
C LEU A 325 4.65 6.54 -12.54
N GLU A 326 4.43 5.63 -11.58
CA GLU A 326 4.14 4.23 -11.87
C GLU A 326 2.65 4.05 -12.27
N LEU A 327 2.33 4.39 -13.52
CA LEU A 327 0.97 4.43 -14.06
C LEU A 327 0.55 3.17 -14.83
N VAL A 328 1.11 2.00 -14.50
CA VAL A 328 0.84 0.73 -15.20
C VAL A 328 -0.65 0.42 -15.28
N PHE A 329 -1.38 0.55 -14.18
CA PHE A 329 -2.82 0.30 -14.17
C PHE A 329 -3.62 1.29 -15.02
N ALA A 330 -3.18 2.55 -15.13
CA ALA A 330 -3.80 3.51 -16.04
C ALA A 330 -3.51 3.15 -17.50
N LYS A 331 -2.29 2.70 -17.84
CA LYS A 331 -1.93 2.20 -19.18
C LYS A 331 -2.74 0.97 -19.57
N LEU A 332 -2.91 0.01 -18.66
CA LEU A 332 -3.75 -1.17 -18.88
C LEU A 332 -5.21 -0.80 -19.09
N GLN A 333 -5.70 0.20 -18.36
CA GLN A 333 -7.07 0.68 -18.53
C GLN A 333 -7.27 1.43 -19.84
N LEU A 334 -6.27 2.23 -20.26
CA LEU A 334 -6.22 2.86 -21.57
C LEU A 334 -6.25 1.80 -22.68
N ALA A 335 -5.51 0.69 -22.52
CA ALA A 335 -5.50 -0.41 -23.47
C ALA A 335 -6.91 -0.98 -23.71
N GLU A 336 -7.66 -1.29 -22.65
CA GLU A 336 -9.04 -1.76 -22.78
C GLU A 336 -9.97 -0.74 -23.47
N LEU A 337 -9.77 0.56 -23.21
CA LEU A 337 -10.57 1.63 -23.84
C LEU A 337 -10.24 1.75 -25.33
N CYS A 338 -8.95 1.74 -25.71
CA CYS A 338 -8.54 1.71 -27.11
C CYS A 338 -9.04 0.45 -27.83
N GLY A 339 -8.99 -0.71 -27.14
CA GLY A 339 -9.45 -2.00 -27.64
C GLY A 339 -10.92 -2.08 -28.00
N ALA A 340 -11.74 -1.22 -27.39
CA ALA A 340 -13.14 -1.09 -27.77
C ALA A 340 -13.34 -0.61 -29.22
N ARG A 341 -12.35 0.10 -29.80
CA ARG A 341 -12.34 0.53 -31.21
C ARG A 341 -11.51 -0.39 -32.07
N ASP A 342 -10.31 -0.67 -31.59
CA ASP A 342 -9.31 -1.43 -32.33
C ASP A 342 -8.59 -2.40 -31.38
N PRO A 343 -8.95 -3.71 -31.41
CA PRO A 343 -8.25 -4.73 -30.66
C PRO A 343 -6.74 -4.79 -30.94
N ALA A 344 -6.27 -4.33 -32.11
CA ALA A 344 -4.84 -4.27 -32.40
C ALA A 344 -4.12 -3.19 -31.59
N GLN A 345 -4.78 -2.07 -31.30
CA GLN A 345 -4.22 -1.01 -30.45
C GLN A 345 -4.10 -1.46 -28.99
N GLU A 346 -5.11 -2.18 -28.47
CA GLU A 346 -5.05 -2.80 -27.14
C GLU A 346 -3.87 -3.78 -27.04
N GLU A 347 -3.75 -4.69 -28.01
CA GLU A 347 -2.69 -5.68 -28.04
C GLU A 347 -1.30 -5.03 -28.16
N LYS A 348 -1.18 -3.93 -28.92
CA LYS A 348 0.06 -3.15 -29.04
C LYS A 348 0.52 -2.62 -27.68
N ILE A 349 -0.39 -2.08 -26.87
CA ILE A 349 -0.05 -1.57 -25.54
C ILE A 349 0.43 -2.70 -24.63
N TYR A 350 -0.22 -3.87 -24.65
CA TYR A 350 0.25 -5.02 -23.88
C TYR A 350 1.64 -5.51 -24.32
N LYS A 351 1.89 -5.59 -25.64
CA LYS A 351 3.20 -5.93 -26.19
C LYS A 351 4.28 -4.94 -25.76
N ASP A 352 3.98 -3.64 -25.77
CA ASP A 352 4.93 -2.62 -25.37
C ASP A 352 5.23 -2.63 -23.87
N LEU A 353 4.25 -2.99 -23.03
CA LEU A 353 4.46 -3.25 -21.60
C LEU A 353 5.29 -4.52 -21.36
N GLU A 354 5.04 -5.60 -22.11
CA GLU A 354 5.80 -6.85 -22.02
C GLU A 354 7.28 -6.66 -22.41
N LYS A 355 7.56 -5.88 -23.46
CA LYS A 355 8.95 -5.52 -23.84
C LYS A 355 9.72 -4.81 -22.72
N ARG A 356 9.00 -4.16 -21.80
CA ARG A 356 9.55 -3.41 -20.66
C ARG A 356 9.23 -4.08 -19.33
N LYS A 357 8.95 -5.39 -19.32
CA LYS A 357 8.54 -6.12 -18.11
C LYS A 357 9.52 -5.99 -16.95
N ASP A 358 10.81 -5.84 -17.21
CA ASP A 358 11.85 -5.68 -16.20
C ASP A 358 11.76 -4.33 -15.46
N THR A 359 10.98 -3.38 -15.99
CA THR A 359 10.68 -2.10 -15.35
C THR A 359 9.39 -2.12 -14.53
N LEU A 360 8.61 -3.20 -14.62
CA LEU A 360 7.33 -3.33 -13.92
C LEU A 360 7.55 -3.91 -12.53
N SER A 361 6.84 -3.36 -11.54
CA SER A 361 6.73 -4.04 -10.25
C SER A 361 6.10 -5.43 -10.43
N PRO A 362 6.35 -6.40 -9.52
CA PRO A 362 5.72 -7.72 -9.59
C PRO A 362 4.19 -7.63 -9.65
N LYS A 363 3.60 -6.67 -8.95
CA LYS A 363 2.16 -6.37 -9.01
C LYS A 363 1.74 -5.84 -10.39
N GLY A 364 2.53 -4.95 -10.99
CA GLY A 364 2.29 -4.46 -12.35
C GLY A 364 2.36 -5.58 -13.39
N LEU A 365 3.29 -6.52 -13.24
CA LEU A 365 3.43 -7.67 -14.12
C LEU A 365 2.27 -8.67 -13.96
N GLN A 366 1.81 -8.92 -12.73
CA GLN A 366 0.57 -9.68 -12.49
C GLN A 366 -0.64 -9.01 -13.15
N ALA A 367 -0.74 -7.68 -13.05
CA ALA A 367 -1.82 -6.93 -13.69
C ALA A 367 -1.76 -7.02 -15.22
N LEU A 368 -0.57 -6.88 -15.83
CA LEU A 368 -0.38 -7.04 -17.27
C LEU A 368 -0.87 -8.42 -17.74
N ASN A 369 -0.40 -9.48 -17.09
CA ASN A 369 -0.79 -10.85 -17.40
C ASN A 369 -2.30 -11.09 -17.23
N LEU A 370 -2.92 -10.54 -16.19
CA LEU A 370 -4.37 -10.63 -15.99
C LEU A 370 -5.15 -9.93 -17.12
N TYR A 371 -4.77 -8.71 -17.47
CA TYR A 371 -5.46 -7.93 -18.51
C TYR A 371 -5.28 -8.57 -19.88
N TRP A 372 -4.06 -8.98 -20.21
CA TRP A 372 -3.77 -9.60 -21.49
C TRP A 372 -4.41 -10.99 -21.62
N GLY A 373 -4.45 -11.77 -20.55
CA GLY A 373 -5.19 -13.04 -20.52
C GLY A 373 -6.70 -12.85 -20.74
N ARG A 374 -7.30 -11.79 -20.18
CA ARG A 374 -8.71 -11.44 -20.46
C ARG A 374 -8.91 -11.02 -21.91
N PHE A 375 -7.98 -10.26 -22.49
CA PHE A 375 -8.01 -9.90 -23.90
C PHE A 375 -8.00 -11.14 -24.80
N PHE A 376 -7.09 -12.09 -24.56
CA PHE A 376 -7.06 -13.34 -25.30
C PHE A 376 -8.37 -14.13 -25.16
N LEU A 377 -8.90 -14.21 -23.93
CA LEU A 377 -10.12 -14.94 -23.65
C LEU A 377 -11.35 -14.32 -24.33
N TYR A 378 -11.51 -13.00 -24.24
CA TYR A 378 -12.75 -12.34 -24.62
C TYR A 378 -12.71 -11.71 -26.02
N GLN A 379 -11.59 -11.13 -26.43
CA GLN A 379 -11.45 -10.47 -27.72
C GLN A 379 -10.94 -11.42 -28.80
N LYS A 380 -9.86 -12.16 -28.52
CA LYS A 380 -9.26 -13.10 -29.50
C LYS A 380 -9.88 -14.50 -29.50
N LYS A 381 -10.67 -14.83 -28.46
CA LYS A 381 -11.26 -16.17 -28.24
C LYS A 381 -10.22 -17.30 -28.21
N SER A 382 -9.00 -16.99 -27.77
CA SER A 382 -7.87 -17.93 -27.68
C SER A 382 -7.71 -18.42 -26.25
N LEU A 383 -8.15 -19.66 -25.99
CA LEU A 383 -8.13 -20.24 -24.65
C LEU A 383 -6.70 -20.55 -24.19
N ASP A 384 -5.84 -21.04 -25.08
CA ASP A 384 -4.47 -21.43 -24.74
C ASP A 384 -3.60 -20.22 -24.38
N GLU A 385 -3.70 -19.13 -25.14
CA GLU A 385 -2.97 -17.89 -24.84
C GLU A 385 -3.50 -17.23 -23.57
N ALA A 386 -4.82 -17.26 -23.35
CA ALA A 386 -5.42 -16.79 -22.10
C ALA A 386 -4.92 -17.60 -20.90
N LYS A 387 -4.90 -18.93 -21.01
CA LYS A 387 -4.39 -19.85 -19.99
C LYS A 387 -2.93 -19.52 -19.68
N ALA A 388 -2.09 -19.40 -20.69
CA ALA A 388 -0.67 -19.10 -20.53
C ALA A 388 -0.46 -17.79 -19.74
N LYS A 389 -1.15 -16.71 -20.14
CA LYS A 389 -1.06 -15.42 -19.43
C LYS A 389 -1.57 -15.48 -18.00
N PHE A 390 -2.69 -16.17 -17.72
CA PHE A 390 -3.14 -16.33 -16.34
C PHE A 390 -2.16 -17.15 -15.50
N MET A 391 -1.53 -18.19 -16.07
CA MET A 391 -0.47 -18.96 -15.38
C MET A 391 0.75 -18.10 -15.09
N ASP A 392 1.22 -17.30 -16.05
CA ASP A 392 2.37 -16.40 -15.85
C ASP A 392 2.10 -15.35 -14.77
N GLY A 393 0.88 -14.80 -14.72
CA GLY A 393 0.45 -13.93 -13.63
C GLY A 393 0.36 -14.64 -12.29
N TYR A 394 -0.06 -15.92 -12.24
CA TYR A 394 -0.19 -16.69 -11.01
C TYR A 394 1.17 -17.09 -10.41
N LYS A 395 2.16 -17.41 -11.26
CA LYS A 395 3.52 -17.82 -10.87
C LYS A 395 4.31 -16.77 -10.10
N ILE A 396 3.93 -15.50 -10.21
CA ILE A 396 4.63 -14.42 -9.50
C ILE A 396 4.29 -14.55 -8.00
N PRO A 397 5.28 -14.74 -7.11
CA PRO A 397 5.07 -15.12 -5.70
C PRO A 397 4.68 -13.93 -4.81
N LEU A 398 3.71 -13.14 -5.27
CA LEU A 398 3.20 -11.96 -4.57
C LEU A 398 1.69 -12.04 -4.40
N MET A 399 1.24 -12.04 -3.14
CA MET A 399 -0.18 -12.08 -2.79
C MET A 399 -0.90 -10.76 -3.08
N THR A 400 -1.41 -10.64 -4.30
CA THR A 400 -2.22 -9.50 -4.76
C THR A 400 -3.62 -9.93 -5.17
N ARG A 401 -4.50 -8.94 -5.38
CA ARG A 401 -5.82 -9.17 -5.96
C ARG A 401 -5.68 -9.71 -7.39
N GLU A 402 -4.69 -9.22 -8.13
CA GLU A 402 -4.43 -9.61 -9.51
C GLU A 402 -4.01 -11.09 -9.60
N ARG A 403 -3.10 -11.57 -8.73
CA ARG A 403 -2.73 -13.00 -8.61
C ARG A 403 -3.95 -13.86 -8.31
N LYS A 404 -4.73 -13.46 -7.29
CA LYS A 404 -5.95 -14.18 -6.90
C LYS A 404 -6.93 -14.27 -8.06
N GLU A 405 -7.08 -13.18 -8.82
CA GLU A 405 -7.97 -13.19 -9.97
C GLU A 405 -7.46 -14.08 -11.10
N CYS A 406 -6.16 -14.08 -11.42
CA CYS A 406 -5.58 -15.06 -12.34
C CYS A 406 -5.91 -16.50 -11.93
N GLY A 407 -5.72 -16.84 -10.65
CA GLY A 407 -6.10 -18.15 -10.11
C GLY A 407 -7.59 -18.45 -10.27
N GLN A 408 -8.47 -17.47 -9.99
CA GLN A 408 -9.91 -17.63 -10.21
C GLN A 408 -10.28 -17.84 -11.68
N ARG A 409 -9.57 -17.19 -12.63
CA ARG A 409 -9.77 -17.42 -14.06
C ARG A 409 -9.35 -18.83 -14.45
N LEU A 410 -8.18 -19.27 -14.01
CA LEU A 410 -7.70 -20.65 -14.23
C LEU A 410 -8.69 -21.68 -13.69
N MET A 411 -9.19 -21.49 -12.46
CA MET A 411 -10.21 -22.36 -11.85
C MET A 411 -11.53 -22.37 -12.63
N LYS A 412 -11.95 -21.23 -13.19
CA LYS A 412 -13.13 -21.16 -14.06
C LYS A 412 -12.90 -21.88 -15.38
N MET A 413 -11.72 -21.76 -15.98
CA MET A 413 -11.37 -22.48 -17.21
C MET A 413 -11.37 -23.99 -16.98
N ALA A 414 -10.76 -24.46 -15.89
CA ALA A 414 -10.72 -25.88 -15.53
C ALA A 414 -12.12 -26.53 -15.43
N ARG A 415 -13.14 -25.79 -14.96
CA ARG A 415 -14.53 -26.28 -14.87
C ARG A 415 -15.19 -26.57 -16.21
N HIS A 416 -14.64 -26.05 -17.30
CA HIS A 416 -15.18 -26.22 -18.65
C HIS A 416 -14.32 -27.14 -19.52
N CYS A 417 -13.26 -27.75 -18.94
CA CYS A 417 -12.38 -28.69 -19.62
C CYS A 417 -12.72 -30.15 -19.25
N PRO A 418 -12.34 -31.14 -20.08
CA PRO A 418 -12.32 -32.55 -19.70
C PRO A 418 -11.50 -32.78 -18.43
N ARG A 419 -11.80 -33.86 -17.69
CA ARG A 419 -11.20 -34.15 -16.38
C ARG A 419 -9.67 -34.13 -16.39
N ASP A 420 -9.06 -34.77 -17.39
CA ASP A 420 -7.60 -34.88 -17.49
C ASP A 420 -6.93 -33.51 -17.69
N GLU A 421 -7.56 -32.62 -18.46
CA GLU A 421 -7.09 -31.25 -18.64
C GLU A 421 -7.32 -30.41 -17.38
N ALA A 422 -8.48 -30.54 -16.73
CA ALA A 422 -8.79 -29.85 -15.48
C ALA A 422 -7.78 -30.18 -14.37
N ASP A 423 -7.35 -31.43 -14.29
CA ASP A 423 -6.32 -31.89 -13.33
C ASP A 423 -4.98 -31.18 -13.54
N THR A 424 -4.64 -30.78 -14.78
CA THR A 424 -3.41 -29.98 -15.03
C THR A 424 -3.46 -28.60 -14.38
N PHE A 425 -4.64 -27.95 -14.35
CA PHE A 425 -4.81 -26.65 -13.70
C PHE A 425 -4.69 -26.78 -12.18
N TYR A 426 -5.36 -27.77 -11.60
CA TYR A 426 -5.32 -28.00 -10.15
C TYR A 426 -3.91 -28.34 -9.67
N ARG A 427 -3.21 -29.21 -10.42
CA ARG A 427 -1.81 -29.56 -10.13
C ARG A 427 -0.92 -28.34 -10.18
N PHE A 428 -1.01 -27.53 -11.24
CA PHE A 428 -0.23 -26.30 -11.38
C PHE A 428 -0.46 -25.33 -10.20
N ILE A 429 -1.72 -25.09 -9.82
CA ILE A 429 -2.04 -24.19 -8.70
C ILE A 429 -1.44 -24.72 -7.39
N ASN A 430 -1.60 -26.01 -7.12
CA ASN A 430 -1.09 -26.63 -5.90
C ASN A 430 0.44 -26.60 -5.84
N GLU A 431 1.13 -26.96 -6.91
CA GLU A 431 2.59 -26.91 -7.00
C GLU A 431 3.13 -25.47 -6.83
N THR A 432 2.45 -24.49 -7.43
CA THR A 432 2.85 -23.08 -7.31
C THR A 432 2.66 -22.57 -5.89
N ASP A 433 1.52 -22.86 -5.25
CA ASP A 433 1.28 -22.41 -3.88
C ASP A 433 2.19 -23.12 -2.85
N GLN A 434 2.57 -24.38 -3.10
CA GLN A 434 3.57 -25.10 -2.31
C GLN A 434 4.97 -24.47 -2.46
N ALA A 435 5.40 -24.20 -3.69
CA ALA A 435 6.70 -23.58 -3.98
C ALA A 435 6.84 -22.19 -3.33
N ASP A 436 5.75 -21.42 -3.31
CA ASP A 436 5.72 -20.08 -2.74
C ASP A 436 5.60 -20.06 -1.20
N GLY A 437 5.47 -21.21 -0.55
CA GLY A 437 5.29 -21.32 0.90
C GLY A 437 3.91 -20.85 1.39
N PHE A 438 2.91 -20.79 0.51
CA PHE A 438 1.54 -20.44 0.86
C PHE A 438 0.75 -21.69 1.30
N LEU A 439 1.20 -22.36 2.37
CA LEU A 439 0.49 -23.54 2.89
C LEU A 439 -0.88 -23.16 3.47
N HIS A 440 -1.92 -23.83 2.94
CA HIS A 440 -3.32 -23.87 3.40
C HIS A 440 -4.00 -22.55 3.80
N LYS A 441 -4.41 -21.76 2.78
CA LYS A 441 -5.77 -21.19 2.79
C LYS A 441 -6.50 -21.67 1.54
N PRO A 442 -7.46 -22.59 1.63
CA PRO A 442 -8.17 -23.06 0.45
C PRO A 442 -8.84 -21.87 -0.25
N LEU A 443 -8.58 -21.72 -1.56
CA LEU A 443 -9.40 -20.93 -2.48
C LEU A 443 -10.87 -21.43 -2.49
N CYS A 444 -11.13 -22.59 -1.87
CA CYS A 444 -12.42 -23.18 -1.57
C CYS A 444 -12.92 -22.81 -0.17
N SER A 445 -13.27 -21.55 0.03
CA SER A 445 -14.43 -21.23 0.86
C SER A 445 -15.27 -20.26 0.05
N GLY A 446 -16.59 -20.47 0.02
CA GLY A 446 -17.56 -19.60 -0.65
C GLY A 446 -17.66 -18.21 -0.02
N GLN A 447 -16.53 -17.54 0.19
CA GLN A 447 -16.46 -16.16 0.60
C GLN A 447 -16.86 -15.31 -0.60
N ARG A 448 -18.15 -14.97 -0.66
CA ARG A 448 -18.63 -13.79 -1.38
C ARG A 448 -17.88 -12.58 -0.81
N TRP A 449 -16.82 -12.20 -1.49
CA TRP A 449 -16.32 -10.83 -1.43
C TRP A 449 -17.28 -9.97 -2.27
N SER A 450 -18.48 -9.75 -1.76
CA SER A 450 -19.37 -8.70 -2.26
C SER A 450 -18.87 -7.35 -1.77
N LEU A 451 -17.72 -6.95 -2.33
CA LEU A 451 -17.39 -5.55 -2.56
C LEU A 451 -17.11 -5.38 -4.05
N GLY A 452 -18.20 -5.35 -4.81
CA GLY A 452 -18.37 -4.40 -5.91
C GLY A 452 -17.68 -4.68 -7.24
N CYS A 453 -17.84 -5.87 -7.81
CA CYS A 453 -18.04 -5.96 -9.26
C CYS A 453 -19.45 -6.54 -9.50
N PRO A 454 -20.33 -5.85 -10.24
CA PRO A 454 -21.42 -6.55 -10.90
C PRO A 454 -20.80 -7.59 -11.86
N PRO A 455 -21.43 -8.76 -12.05
CA PRO A 455 -21.12 -9.57 -13.22
C PRO A 455 -21.33 -8.70 -14.46
N ALA A 456 -20.35 -8.72 -15.37
CA ALA A 456 -20.64 -8.40 -16.76
C ALA A 456 -21.52 -9.51 -17.33
#